data_AF-A0A3R7FPV6-F1
#
_entry.id   AF-A0A3R7FPV6-F1
#
_cell.length_a   1.000
_cell.length_b   1.000
_cell.length_c   1.000
_cell.angle_alpha   90.00
_cell.angle_beta   90.00
_cell.angle_gamma   90.00
#
_symmetry.space_group_name_H-M   'P 1'
#
loop_
_entity.id
_entity.type
_entity.pdbx_description
1 polymer ?
#
loop_
_entity_poly.entity_id
_entity_poly.type
_entity_poly.pdbx_seq_one_letter_code
_entity_poly.pdbx_strand_id
1 'polypeptide(L)' 'MVEYVNIPIPKPLYERLAKTLEGSGYRSVTEYVIFLIRKVLPDLESKEAERRLRALGYIE' A
#
# COMPACT_ATOMS: atom_id res chain seq x y z
N MET A 1 20.38 10.01 -0.34
CA MET A 1 19.67 9.08 -1.25
C MET A 1 18.61 8.35 -0.45
N VAL A 2 17.46 8.03 -1.03
CA VAL A 2 16.45 7.21 -0.34
C VAL A 2 16.87 5.75 -0.48
N GLU A 3 16.96 5.04 0.64
CA GLU A 3 17.22 3.60 0.66
C GLU A 3 15.91 2.83 0.49
N TYR A 4 15.94 1.79 -0.35
CA TYR A 4 14.78 0.95 -0.64
C TYR A 4 15.01 -0.46 -0.11
N VAL A 5 13.93 -1.10 0.30
CA VAL A 5 13.90 -2.50 0.74
C VAL A 5 13.07 -3.34 -0.22
N ASN A 6 13.36 -4.64 -0.30
CA ASN A 6 12.60 -5.59 -1.11
C ASN A 6 11.46 -6.21 -0.31
N ILE A 7 10.26 -6.20 -0.87
CA ILE A 7 9.09 -6.86 -0.30
C ILE A 7 8.72 -8.02 -1.24
N PRO A 8 8.76 -9.28 -0.79
CA PRO A 8 8.31 -10.40 -1.61
C PRO A 8 6.79 -10.31 -1.79
N ILE A 9 6.34 -10.30 -3.05
CA ILE A 9 4.92 -10.27 -3.42
C ILE A 9 4.65 -11.47 -4.33
N PRO A 10 3.55 -12.23 -4.13
CA PRO A 10 3.17 -13.28 -5.06
C PRO A 10 3.09 -12.75 -6.49
N LYS A 11 3.83 -13.37 -7.42
CA LYS A 11 3.90 -12.94 -8.82
C LYS A 11 2.53 -12.70 -9.47
N PRO A 12 1.51 -13.56 -9.28
CA PRO A 12 0.18 -13.32 -9.85
C PRO A 12 -0.48 -12.05 -9.32
N LEU A 13 -0.23 -11.66 -8.06
CA LEU A 13 -0.79 -10.45 -7.47
C LEU A 13 -0.12 -9.21 -8.07
N TYR A 14 1.21 -9.24 -8.20
CA TYR A 14 1.97 -8.16 -8.81
C TYR A 14 1.55 -7.94 -10.28
N GLU A 15 1.42 -9.00 -11.07
CA GLU A 15 1.03 -8.91 -12.49
C GLU A 15 -0.38 -8.36 -12.66
N ARG A 16 -1.34 -8.80 -11.84
CA ARG A 16 -2.69 -8.25 -11.84
C ARG A 16 -2.69 -6.76 -11.50
N LEU A 17 -1.89 -6.34 -10.52
CA LEU A 17 -1.78 -4.94 -10.16
C LEU A 17 -1.12 -4.12 -11.27
N ALA A 18 -0.03 -4.61 -11.85
CA ALA A 18 0.66 -3.96 -12.97
C ALA A 18 -0.30 -3.71 -14.15
N LYS A 19 -1.06 -4.73 -14.54
CA LYS A 19 -2.07 -4.62 -15.60
C LYS A 19 -3.18 -3.63 -15.28
N THR A 20 -3.61 -3.57 -14.01
CA THR A 20 -4.65 -2.64 -13.55
C THR A 20 -4.17 -1.18 -13.60
N LEU A 21 -2.85 -0.95 -13.47
CA LEU A 21 -2.26 0.39 -13.50
C LEU A 21 -1.97 0.90 -14.92
N GLU A 22 -2.15 0.08 -15.96
CA GLU A 22 -2.00 0.53 -17.36
C GLU A 22 -2.96 1.71 -17.65
N GLY A 23 -2.41 2.84 -18.09
CA GLY A 23 -3.19 4.06 -18.36
C GLY A 23 -3.61 4.89 -17.14
N SER A 24 -3.23 4.48 -15.92
CA SER A 24 -3.60 5.18 -14.67
C SER A 24 -2.80 6.45 -14.35
N GLY A 25 -1.68 6.69 -15.05
CA GLY A 25 -0.74 7.78 -14.78
C GLY A 25 0.33 7.45 -13.72
N TYR A 26 0.24 6.31 -13.03
CA TYR A 26 1.33 5.80 -12.19
C TYR A 26 2.47 5.28 -13.07
N ARG A 27 3.71 5.61 -12.69
CA ARG A 27 4.94 5.25 -13.41
C ARG A 27 5.40 3.82 -13.10
N SER A 28 4.95 3.25 -11.99
CA SER A 28 5.26 1.88 -11.58
C SER A 28 4.31 1.34 -10.52
N VAL A 29 4.28 0.01 -10.37
CA VAL A 29 3.62 -0.66 -9.24
C VAL A 29 4.20 -0.17 -7.91
N THR A 30 5.52 0.02 -7.82
CA THR A 30 6.20 0.50 -6.61
C THR A 30 5.70 1.88 -6.19
N GLU A 31 5.55 2.80 -7.14
CA GLU A 31 5.00 4.14 -6.86
C GLU A 31 3.58 4.06 -6.28
N TYR A 32 2.73 3.22 -6.87
CA TYR A 32 1.38 3.02 -6.38
C TYR A 32 1.35 2.40 -4.97
N VAL A 33 2.18 1.39 -4.71
CA VAL A 33 2.29 0.77 -3.38
C VAL A 33 2.78 1.78 -2.34
N ILE A 34 3.78 2.62 -2.68
CA ILE A 34 4.25 3.70 -1.80
C ILE A 34 3.11 4.68 -1.51
N PHE A 35 2.32 5.06 -2.52
CA PHE A 35 1.15 5.92 -2.34
C PHE A 35 0.12 5.29 -1.37
N LEU A 36 -0.21 4.01 -1.55
CA LEU A 36 -1.13 3.30 -0.67
C LEU A 36 -0.63 3.24 0.77
N ILE A 37 0.65 2.91 0.97
CA ILE A 37 1.26 2.88 2.30
C ILE A 37 1.16 4.26 2.95
N ARG A 38 1.55 5.34 2.25
CA ARG A 38 1.46 6.71 2.77
C ARG A 38 0.04 7.13 3.12
N LYS A 39 -0.95 6.64 2.37
CA LYS A 39 -2.36 6.93 2.61
C LYS A 39 -2.88 6.27 3.90
N VAL A 40 -2.45 5.03 4.17
CA VAL A 40 -3.00 4.22 5.29
C VAL A 40 -2.17 4.34 6.57
N LEU A 41 -0.86 4.61 6.46
CA LEU A 41 0.06 4.66 7.60
C LEU A 41 -0.40 5.59 8.75
N PRO A 42 -0.95 6.80 8.50
CA PRO A 42 -1.41 7.66 9.60
C PRO A 42 -2.50 7.03 10.46
N ASP A 43 -3.39 6.23 9.86
CA ASP A 43 -4.45 5.55 10.59
C ASP A 43 -3.90 4.37 11.41
N LEU A 44 -2.88 3.66 10.87
CA LEU A 44 -2.17 2.60 11.58
C LEU A 44 -1.35 3.13 12.77
N GLU A 45 -0.80 4.33 12.65
CA GLU A 45 -0.04 5.02 13.71
C GLU A 45 -0.93 5.76 14.73
N SER A 46 -2.25 5.74 14.53
CA SER A 46 -3.19 6.42 15.43
C SER A 46 -3.12 5.85 16.85
N LYS A 47 -3.12 6.76 17.84
CA LYS A 47 -3.24 6.41 19.26
C LYS A 47 -4.68 6.04 19.67
N GLU A 48 -5.66 6.41 18.85
CA GLU A 48 -7.06 6.04 19.06
C GLU A 48 -7.25 4.57 18.66
N ALA A 49 -7.59 3.73 19.65
CA ALA A 49 -7.67 2.29 19.47
C ALA A 49 -8.64 1.89 18.36
N GLU A 50 -9.82 2.52 18.30
CA GLU A 50 -10.83 2.23 17.29
C GLU A 50 -10.31 2.53 15.87
N ARG A 51 -9.73 3.72 15.66
CA ARG A 51 -9.18 4.11 14.34
C ARG A 51 -8.09 3.15 13.88
N ARG A 52 -7.19 2.75 14.80
CA ARG A 52 -6.13 1.79 14.50
C ARG A 52 -6.67 0.39 14.19
N LEU A 53 -7.65 -0.10 14.96
CA LEU A 53 -8.29 -1.40 14.74
C LEU A 53 -9.02 -1.45 13.40
N ARG A 54 -9.69 -0.37 13.01
CA ARG A 54 -10.33 -0.21 11.70
C ARG A 54 -9.30 -0.27 10.56
N ALA A 55 -8.19 0.47 10.68
CA ALA A 55 -7.12 0.47 9.69
C ALA A 55 -6.42 -0.90 9.54
N LEU A 56 -6.35 -1.67 10.62
CA LEU A 56 -5.84 -3.05 10.63
C LEU A 56 -6.85 -4.08 10.10
N GLY A 57 -8.10 -3.68 9.85
CA GLY A 57 -9.17 -4.56 9.37
C GLY A 57 -9.80 -5.45 10.45
N TYR A 58 -9.65 -5.11 11.74
CA TYR A 58 -10.29 -5.86 12.83
C TYR A 58 -11.75 -5.48 13.04
N ILE A 59 -12.18 -4.31 12.58
CA ILE A 59 -13.55 -3.78 12.73
C ILE A 59 -13.96 -3.00 11.48
N GLU A 60 -15.25 -3.06 11.12
CA GLU A 60 -15.86 -2.42 9.94
C GLU A 60 -16.37 -1.01 10.17
#